data_AF-A0A2N0VX88-F1
#
_entry.id   AF-A0A2N0VX88-F1
#
_cell.length_a   1.000
_cell.length_b   1.000
_cell.length_c   1.000
_cell.angle_alpha   90.00
_cell.angle_beta   90.00
_cell.angle_gamma   90.00
#
_symmetry.space_group_name_H-M   'P 1'
#
loop_
_entity.id
_entity.type
_entity.pdbx_description
1 polymer ?
#
loop_
_entity_poly.entity_id
_entity_poly.type
_entity_poly.pdbx_seq_one_letter_code
_entity_poly.pdbx_strand_id
1 'polypeptide(L)'
;MSSVTKAFVSEGALSEIVVKVLDDSVIELLGELGFVAVPGKEQVTLSLMVPGQEVKAKLFEKLRDEGVCFSAGPDWCPADVFEFLRDQKMLAGVYRKIIWCGPEKSNIIENC
;
A
#
# COMPACT_ATOMS: atom_id res chain seq x y z
N MET A 1 2.28 21.87 -3.66
CA MET A 1 3.13 20.91 -4.39
C MET A 1 2.42 19.58 -4.29
N SER A 2 1.84 19.13 -5.39
CA SER A 2 1.08 17.89 -5.45
C SER A 2 2.05 16.75 -5.18
N SER A 3 1.99 16.13 -4.01
CA SER A 3 2.76 14.93 -3.72
C SER A 3 2.24 13.84 -4.65
N VAL A 4 2.91 13.62 -5.77
CA VAL A 4 2.53 12.60 -6.75
C VAL A 4 2.99 11.27 -6.19
N THR A 5 2.07 10.54 -5.55
CA THR A 5 2.29 9.16 -5.18
C THR A 5 2.38 8.31 -6.45
N LYS A 6 3.40 7.45 -6.55
CA LYS A 6 3.58 6.54 -7.70
C LYS A 6 2.66 5.31 -7.65
N ALA A 7 2.34 4.84 -6.46
CA ALA A 7 1.36 3.79 -6.22
C ALA A 7 0.85 3.87 -4.79
N PHE A 8 -0.36 3.39 -4.55
CA PHE A 8 -0.91 3.31 -3.21
C PHE A 8 -1.65 2.00 -2.96
N VAL A 9 -1.53 1.49 -1.75
CA VAL A 9 -2.29 0.33 -1.27
C VAL A 9 -3.74 0.77 -1.09
N SER A 10 -4.63 0.27 -1.93
CA SER A 10 -6.07 0.55 -1.85
C SER A 10 -6.76 -0.39 -0.87
N GLU A 11 -6.31 -1.65 -0.82
CA GLU A 11 -6.82 -2.65 0.14
C GLU A 11 -5.66 -3.46 0.69
N GLY A 12 -5.71 -3.78 1.96
CA GLY A 12 -4.69 -4.59 2.62
C GLY A 12 -5.17 -5.13 3.94
N ALA A 13 -6.49 -5.08 4.17
CA ALA A 13 -7.13 -5.38 5.44
C ALA A 13 -7.09 -6.89 5.75
N LEU A 14 -7.41 -7.67 4.73
CA LEU A 14 -7.58 -9.11 4.79
C LEU A 14 -6.27 -9.83 4.43
N SER A 15 -6.39 -11.07 3.99
CA SER A 15 -5.30 -11.87 3.42
C SER A 15 -4.94 -11.43 1.99
N GLU A 16 -5.57 -10.41 1.43
CA GLU A 16 -5.24 -9.86 0.11
C GLU A 16 -4.77 -8.40 0.27
N ILE A 17 -3.69 -8.07 -0.44
CA ILE A 17 -3.18 -6.72 -0.58
C ILE A 17 -3.36 -6.29 -2.02
N VAL A 18 -4.10 -5.20 -2.23
CA VAL A 18 -4.37 -4.58 -3.51
C VAL A 18 -3.69 -3.22 -3.57
N VAL A 19 -2.80 -3.07 -4.53
CA VAL A 19 -2.05 -1.86 -4.82
C VAL A 19 -2.54 -1.28 -6.13
N LYS A 20 -2.90 0.00 -6.13
CA LYS A 20 -3.20 0.78 -7.34
C LYS A 20 -1.95 1.52 -7.74
N VAL A 21 -1.51 1.27 -8.96
CA VAL A 21 -0.35 1.92 -9.55
C VAL A 21 -0.82 3.14 -10.33
N LEU A 22 -0.16 4.26 -10.06
CA LEU A 22 -0.35 5.54 -10.75
C LEU A 22 0.77 5.81 -11.76
N ASP A 23 1.95 5.22 -11.54
CA ASP A 23 3.13 5.35 -12.38
C ASP A 23 3.64 3.97 -12.81
N ASP A 24 3.69 3.71 -14.12
CA ASP A 24 4.02 2.39 -14.64
C ASP A 24 5.44 1.90 -14.25
N SER A 25 6.33 2.82 -13.83
CA SER A 25 7.70 2.48 -13.43
C SER A 25 7.76 1.53 -12.22
N VAL A 26 6.72 1.47 -11.39
CA VAL A 26 6.68 0.56 -10.23
C VAL A 26 5.99 -0.78 -10.53
N ILE A 27 5.42 -0.95 -11.73
CA ILE A 27 4.71 -2.19 -12.11
C ILE A 27 5.68 -3.37 -12.16
N GLU A 28 6.83 -3.20 -12.81
CA GLU A 28 7.83 -4.28 -12.94
C GLU A 28 8.34 -4.72 -11.58
N LEU A 29 8.66 -3.76 -10.70
CA LEU A 29 9.08 -4.05 -9.33
C LEU A 29 7.99 -4.75 -8.52
N LEU A 30 6.75 -4.27 -8.57
CA LEU A 30 5.62 -4.93 -7.90
C LEU A 30 5.37 -6.35 -8.46
N GLY A 31 5.56 -6.55 -9.76
CA GLY A 31 5.56 -7.87 -10.38
C GLY A 31 6.65 -8.78 -9.81
N GLU A 32 7.88 -8.29 -9.62
CA GLU A 32 8.97 -9.03 -8.98
C GLU A 32 8.70 -9.34 -7.50
N LEU A 33 7.92 -8.49 -6.82
CA LEU A 33 7.44 -8.75 -5.46
C LEU A 33 6.38 -9.86 -5.39
N GLY A 34 5.90 -10.32 -6.55
CA GLY A 34 4.91 -11.39 -6.69
C GLY A 34 3.48 -10.88 -6.86
N PHE A 35 3.26 -9.57 -6.95
CA PHE A 35 1.93 -9.05 -7.24
C PHE A 35 1.47 -9.44 -8.65
N VAL A 36 0.19 -9.74 -8.76
CA VAL A 36 -0.45 -10.14 -10.02
C VAL A 36 -1.34 -9.00 -10.50
N ALA A 37 -1.18 -8.61 -11.77
CA ALA A 37 -2.01 -7.57 -12.36
C ALA A 37 -3.45 -8.08 -12.46
N VAL A 38 -4.39 -7.30 -11.92
CA VAL A 38 -5.82 -7.57 -11.98
C VAL A 38 -6.36 -6.93 -13.26
N PRO A 39 -6.67 -7.73 -14.30
CA PRO A 39 -7.22 -7.20 -15.54
C PRO A 39 -8.63 -6.65 -15.32
N GLY A 40 -9.00 -5.60 -16.07
CA GLY A 40 -10.36 -5.03 -16.05
C GLY A 40 -10.59 -3.81 -15.17
N LYS A 41 -9.51 -3.17 -14.69
CA LYS A 41 -9.56 -1.86 -14.01
C LYS A 41 -8.99 -0.79 -14.95
N GLU A 42 -9.57 0.42 -14.94
CA GLU A 42 -9.05 1.58 -15.69
C GLU A 42 -7.62 1.97 -15.28
N GLN A 43 -7.21 1.61 -14.05
CA GLN A 43 -5.89 1.86 -13.50
C GLN A 43 -5.20 0.54 -13.23
N VAL A 44 -3.89 0.47 -13.47
CA VAL A 44 -3.10 -0.75 -13.22
C VAL A 44 -3.21 -1.10 -11.74
N THR A 45 -3.93 -2.19 -11.47
CA THR A 45 -4.19 -2.67 -10.12
C THR A 45 -3.50 -4.00 -9.97
N LEU A 46 -2.75 -4.15 -8.90
CA LEU A 46 -1.92 -5.29 -8.60
C LEU A 46 -2.42 -5.89 -7.28
N SER A 47 -2.74 -7.18 -7.25
CA SER A 47 -3.14 -7.85 -6.01
C SER A 47 -2.18 -8.99 -5.65
N LEU A 48 -1.98 -9.20 -4.35
CA LEU A 48 -1.20 -10.28 -3.81
C LEU A 48 -1.90 -10.90 -2.61
N MET A 49 -2.06 -12.22 -2.65
CA MET A 49 -2.60 -12.98 -1.53
C MET A 49 -1.47 -13.31 -0.53
N VAL A 50 -1.59 -12.78 0.68
CA VAL A 50 -0.65 -12.93 1.77
C VAL A 50 -1.37 -13.43 3.03
N PRO A 51 -1.51 -14.76 3.19
CA PRO A 51 -2.18 -15.34 4.36
C PRO A 51 -1.34 -15.26 5.66
N GLY A 52 -0.02 -15.02 5.55
CA GLY A 52 0.88 -14.97 6.70
C GLY A 52 1.24 -13.55 7.12
N GLN A 53 1.09 -13.23 8.41
CA GLN A 53 1.42 -11.89 8.95
C GLN A 53 2.89 -11.52 8.75
N GLU A 54 3.81 -12.47 8.87
CA GLU A 54 5.26 -12.23 8.64
C GLU A 54 5.57 -11.86 7.18
N VAL A 55 4.94 -12.55 6.23
CA VAL A 55 5.08 -12.23 4.80
C VAL A 55 4.46 -10.87 4.52
N LYS A 56 3.33 -10.57 5.17
CA LYS A 56 2.65 -9.28 5.08
C LYS A 56 3.55 -8.14 5.54
N ALA A 57 4.24 -8.33 6.66
CA ALA A 57 5.16 -7.35 7.21
C ALA A 57 6.34 -7.07 6.27
N LYS A 58 6.99 -8.11 5.75
CA LYS A 58 8.07 -7.96 4.76
C LYS A 58 7.59 -7.28 3.49
N LEU A 59 6.38 -7.59 3.02
CA LEU A 59 5.82 -6.97 1.84
C LEU A 59 5.53 -5.49 2.08
N PHE A 60 4.90 -5.16 3.21
CA PHE A 60 4.64 -3.77 3.62
C PHE A 60 5.94 -2.96 3.73
N GLU A 61 7.00 -3.58 4.24
CA GLU A 61 8.32 -2.96 4.31
C GLU A 61 8.88 -2.65 2.91
N LYS A 62 8.78 -3.60 1.97
CA LYS A 62 9.22 -3.39 0.59
C LYS A 62 8.37 -2.34 -0.15
N LEU A 63 7.05 -2.37 0.02
CA LEU A 63 6.15 -1.36 -0.53
C LEU A 63 6.51 0.05 -0.02
N ARG A 64 6.84 0.17 1.27
CA ARG A 64 7.35 1.42 1.83
C ARG A 64 8.67 1.84 1.17
N ASP A 65 9.62 0.93 1.03
CA ASP A 65 10.94 1.21 0.44
C ASP A 65 10.82 1.73 -1.00
N GLU A 66 9.85 1.17 -1.74
CA GLU A 66 9.44 1.57 -3.08
C GLU A 66 8.71 2.93 -3.13
N GLY A 67 8.37 3.50 -1.97
CA GLY A 67 7.65 4.77 -1.86
C GLY A 67 6.14 4.66 -2.05
N VAL A 68 5.57 3.46 -1.96
CA VAL A 68 4.12 3.22 -2.03
C VAL A 68 3.44 3.81 -0.80
N CYS A 69 2.31 4.49 -1.01
CA CYS A 69 1.53 5.05 0.10
C CYS A 69 0.43 4.07 0.55
N PHE A 70 0.14 4.03 1.84
CA PHE A 70 -0.92 3.18 2.39
C PHE A 70 -2.21 3.98 2.51
N SER A 71 -3.32 3.51 1.93
CA SER A 71 -4.60 4.20 2.11
C SER A 71 -5.01 4.18 3.58
N ALA A 72 -5.48 5.32 4.07
CA ALA A 72 -6.04 5.49 5.40
C ALA A 72 -7.50 5.95 5.27
N GLY A 73 -8.37 5.31 6.03
CA GLY A 73 -9.82 5.42 5.93
C GLY A 73 -10.50 4.86 7.18
N PRO A 74 -11.84 4.97 7.25
CA PRO A 74 -12.61 4.65 8.45
C PRO A 74 -12.75 3.15 8.75
N ASP A 75 -12.66 2.30 7.74
CA ASP A 75 -12.65 0.83 7.88
C ASP A 75 -11.22 0.29 7.96
N TRP A 76 -11.04 -0.93 8.47
CA TRP A 76 -9.73 -1.58 8.68
C TRP A 76 -8.77 -1.38 7.50
N CYS A 77 -7.91 -0.36 7.57
CA CYS A 77 -7.19 0.15 6.42
C CYS A 77 -5.77 -0.40 6.34
N PRO A 78 -5.12 -0.32 5.17
CA PRO A 78 -3.70 -0.61 5.02
C PRO A 78 -2.82 0.10 6.05
N ALA A 79 -3.15 1.35 6.41
CA ALA A 79 -2.43 2.08 7.46
C ALA A 79 -2.56 1.42 8.85
N ASP A 80 -3.77 1.05 9.27
CA ASP A 80 -4.00 0.35 10.54
C ASP A 80 -3.33 -1.02 10.57
N VAL A 81 -3.33 -1.74 9.44
CA VAL A 81 -2.62 -3.01 9.31
C VAL A 81 -1.11 -2.82 9.48
N PHE A 82 -0.55 -1.74 8.93
CA PHE A 82 0.87 -1.41 9.11
C PHE A 82 1.17 -1.15 10.57
N GLU A 83 0.35 -0.34 11.26
CA GLU A 83 0.51 -0.06 12.69
C GLU A 83 0.35 -1.32 13.55
N PHE A 84 -0.60 -2.19 13.21
CA PHE A 84 -0.79 -3.47 13.87
C PHE A 84 0.45 -4.36 13.74
N LEU A 85 1.01 -4.49 12.53
CA LEU A 85 2.22 -5.28 12.29
C LEU A 85 3.45 -4.67 12.99
N ARG A 86 3.51 -3.33 13.09
CA ARG A 86 4.52 -2.60 13.86
C ARG A 86 4.42 -2.90 15.35
N ASP A 87 3.21 -2.91 15.89
CA ASP A 87 2.94 -3.25 17.30
C ASP A 87 3.35 -4.70 17.61
N GLN A 88 3.10 -5.62 16.67
CA GLN A 88 3.56 -7.02 16.72
C GLN A 88 5.08 -7.17 16.54
N LYS A 89 5.85 -6.07 16.43
CA LYS A 89 7.31 -6.03 16.18
C LYS A 89 7.74 -6.76 14.89
N MET A 90 6.83 -6.94 13.94
CA MET A 90 7.16 -7.62 12.68
C MET A 90 7.82 -6.69 11.66
N LEU A 91 7.60 -5.39 11.80
CA LEU A 91 8.21 -4.36 10.96
C LEU A 91 8.47 -3.10 11.77
N ALA A 92 9.46 -2.31 11.35
CA ALA A 92 9.84 -1.08 12.02
C ALA A 92 10.18 -0.01 10.99
N GLY A 93 9.93 1.26 11.34
CA GLY A 93 10.23 2.40 10.50
C GLY A 93 8.98 3.17 10.09
N VAL A 94 9.21 4.32 9.49
CA VAL A 94 8.15 5.25 9.13
C VAL A 94 7.51 4.89 7.81
N TYR A 95 6.20 5.08 7.67
CA TYR A 95 5.51 4.85 6.41
C TYR A 95 4.80 6.11 5.90
N ARG A 96 4.45 6.08 4.61
CA ARG A 96 3.65 7.13 3.98
C ARG A 96 2.23 6.64 3.88
N LYS A 97 1.27 7.42 4.34
CA LYS A 97 -0.16 7.11 4.18
C LYS A 97 -0.88 8.18 3.41
N ILE A 98 -1.85 7.79 2.60
CA ILE A 98 -2.71 8.69 1.84
C ILE A 98 -4.09 8.68 2.49
N ILE A 99 -4.54 9.85 2.95
CA ILE A 99 -5.85 10.08 3.53
C ILE A 99 -6.68 10.83 2.50
N TRP A 100 -7.80 10.25 2.10
CA TRP A 100 -8.77 10.94 1.26
C TRP A 100 -9.71 11.77 2.14
N CYS A 101 -9.53 13.10 2.13
CA CYS A 101 -10.39 14.04 2.86
C CYS A 101 -11.61 14.49 2.03
N GLY A 102 -11.73 14.03 0.79
CA GLY A 102 -12.85 14.31 -0.11
C GLY A 102 -12.58 13.79 -1.53
N PRO A 103 -13.56 13.87 -2.45
CA PRO A 103 -13.44 13.35 -3.81
C PRO A 103 -12.30 13.97 -4.63
N GLU A 104 -11.88 15.19 -4.27
CA GLU A 104 -10.82 15.94 -4.98
C GLU A 104 -9.60 16.25 -4.10
N LYS A 105 -9.61 15.82 -2.83
CA LYS A 105 -8.56 16.17 -1.85
C LYS A 105 -8.04 14.93 -1.16
N SER A 106 -6.85 14.51 -1.56
CA SER A 106 -6.01 13.56 -0.83
C SER A 106 -4.88 14.29 -0.10
N ASN A 107 -4.66 13.92 1.15
CA ASN A 107 -3.52 14.35 1.96
C ASN A 107 -2.58 13.16 2.11
N ILE A 108 -1.34 13.30 1.66
CA ILE A 108 -0.31 12.30 1.89
C ILE A 108 0.46 12.72 3.12
N ILE A 109 0.38 11.89 4.17
CA ILE A 109 1.18 12.04 5.38
C ILE A 109 2.39 11.14 5.23
N GLU A 110 3.55 11.77 5.07
CA GLU A 110 4.84 11.09 5.18
C GLU A 110 5.23 10.98 6.66
N ASN A 111 6.04 9.98 7.01
CA ASN A 111 6.67 9.88 8.33
C ASN A 111 5.79 9.39 9.50
N CYS A 112 4.84 8.47 9.27
CA CYS A 112 3.97 7.85 10.30
C CYS A 112 4.60 6.66 11.04
#